data_AF-G2X5D5-F1
#
_entry.id   AF-G2X5D5-F1
#
_cell.length_a   1.000
_cell.length_b   1.000
_cell.length_c   1.000
_cell.angle_alpha   90.00
_cell.angle_beta   90.00
_cell.angle_gamma   90.00
#
_symmetry.space_group_name_H-M   'P 1'
#
loop_
_entity.id
_entity.type
_entity.pdbx_description
1 polymer ?
#
loop_
_entity_poly.entity_id
_entity_poly.type
_entity_poly.pdbx_seq_one_letter_code
_entity_poly.pdbx_strand_id
1 'polypeptide(L)'
;MLLHLRRSNSSSSSLHFKPRDRKLRLLVAATGPRDISWASALVVRLSKNPGIEMRAIVDDVIPRLSQTIIVMHNRPMVAPLVNAAAGTGTGTGTGTDAESKSERDDIEFYRQQAFGLVEWADLMVLVPIDADNLAKMMAGIADTLLLEVLRGWDSAKKILLVPGMSTHMWENPVTKRQMSKIHRKWHWLRPMPPILWHYDDNPKTPKRIVNWSAFNDILSIIKNQADLMGLGRDDPRDPIQVYAHELEWLVLTCNSPAICKKLLQSPPALHDLPALVIKLIIRFSLIDVLAWMEANRPDLFKAFDGKVLPTKASAYYGRPDVLDYWKQSRFFHHGAARAPRTDASDLYDASALDGASKNGFVRVLDWWWRRSGLPLVFTEAALEQASGKGHLLVLEWWRDAAAQDDRIVLRPGKSLLWAAQHGQAAVLRWWVASGIPVAHGDSVAKMASRWGQVDVLELWRQLKGDDKLVFDAEVLVQPTIHQHVDVLEWWRRFAHGELDAMDGRRHRVEYRTCDIEEALEDSIGDQEKVRRWWARVGLNLGLRNIEWMRTKCL
;
A
#
# COMPACT_ATOMS: atom_id res chain seq x y z
N MET A 1 25.72 -69.66 -0.10
CA MET A 1 25.98 -68.79 -1.26
C MET A 1 24.96 -67.65 -1.19
N LEU A 2 25.45 -66.44 -0.87
CA LEU A 2 24.79 -65.11 -0.86
C LEU A 2 23.58 -64.86 0.08
N LEU A 3 23.40 -63.73 0.78
CA LEU A 3 24.28 -62.73 1.44
C LEU A 3 23.34 -61.69 2.12
N HIS A 4 23.66 -61.35 3.38
CA HIS A 4 23.37 -60.14 4.16
C HIS A 4 22.06 -59.30 3.99
N LEU A 5 21.23 -59.34 5.04
CA LEU A 5 20.44 -58.21 5.53
C LEU A 5 20.74 -57.98 7.02
N ARG A 6 21.72 -57.10 7.31
CA ARG A 6 21.94 -56.58 8.66
C ARG A 6 20.86 -55.54 8.97
N ARG A 7 19.97 -55.86 9.90
CA ARG A 7 19.24 -54.87 10.71
C ARG A 7 20.20 -54.35 11.78
N SER A 8 20.46 -53.06 11.83
CA SER A 8 21.18 -52.41 12.93
C SER A 8 20.43 -51.16 13.39
N ASN A 9 19.90 -51.27 14.61
CA ASN A 9 19.58 -50.27 15.63
C ASN A 9 19.22 -48.84 15.19
N SER A 10 17.94 -48.52 15.37
CA SER A 10 17.42 -47.18 15.56
C SER A 10 17.93 -46.59 16.88
N SER A 11 18.95 -45.76 16.79
CA SER A 11 19.28 -44.80 17.85
C SER A 11 18.33 -43.62 17.74
N SER A 12 17.44 -43.47 18.73
CA SER A 12 16.61 -42.28 18.92
C SER A 12 17.49 -41.04 19.07
N SER A 13 17.75 -40.32 17.98
CA SER A 13 18.33 -38.99 18.02
C SER A 13 17.23 -38.00 18.37
N SER A 14 17.20 -37.63 19.65
CA SER A 14 16.51 -36.46 20.18
C SER A 14 16.56 -35.29 19.20
N LEU A 15 15.39 -34.82 18.78
CA LEU A 15 15.22 -33.55 18.09
C LEU A 15 15.68 -32.42 19.02
N HIS A 16 16.97 -32.10 18.97
CA HIS A 16 17.48 -30.83 19.46
C HIS A 16 16.91 -29.72 18.57
N PHE A 17 15.75 -29.20 18.94
CA PHE A 17 15.24 -27.95 18.41
C PHE A 17 16.11 -26.83 18.98
N LYS A 18 17.26 -26.58 18.36
CA LYS A 18 17.96 -25.30 18.57
C LYS A 18 17.02 -24.20 18.07
N PRO A 19 16.60 -23.25 18.91
CA PRO A 19 15.85 -22.10 18.42
C PRO A 19 16.75 -21.38 17.40
N ARG A 20 16.38 -21.45 16.12
CA ARG A 20 17.08 -20.68 15.09
C ARG A 20 16.71 -19.23 15.33
N ASP A 21 17.70 -18.44 15.74
CA ASP A 21 17.68 -16.98 15.76
C ASP A 21 17.46 -16.44 14.34
N ARG A 22 16.21 -16.54 13.84
CA ARG A 22 15.90 -16.36 12.42
C ARG A 22 15.59 -14.90 12.16
N LYS A 23 16.64 -14.15 11.82
CA LYS A 23 16.53 -12.79 11.27
C LYS A 23 15.83 -12.85 9.91
N LEU A 24 15.08 -11.80 9.56
CA LEU A 24 14.59 -11.61 8.20
C LEU A 24 15.80 -11.33 7.30
N ARG A 25 16.08 -12.21 6.34
CA ARG A 25 17.15 -12.00 5.34
C ARG A 25 16.57 -11.25 4.15
N LEU A 26 16.88 -9.96 4.08
CA LEU A 26 16.36 -9.02 3.11
C LEU A 26 17.40 -8.75 2.01
N LEU A 27 17.02 -9.02 0.75
CA LEU A 27 17.81 -8.65 -0.42
C LEU A 27 17.29 -7.35 -1.02
N VAL A 28 18.10 -6.30 -0.99
CA VAL A 28 17.75 -4.97 -1.54
C VAL A 28 18.42 -4.82 -2.89
N ALA A 29 17.66 -4.57 -3.95
CA ALA A 29 18.20 -4.37 -5.28
C ALA A 29 17.78 -3.02 -5.86
N ALA A 30 18.69 -2.35 -6.56
CA ALA A 30 18.41 -1.09 -7.23
C ALA A 30 19.14 -1.01 -8.57
N THR A 31 18.42 -0.65 -9.63
CA THR A 31 18.99 -0.36 -10.94
C THR A 31 18.83 1.11 -11.30
N GLY A 32 19.72 1.60 -12.16
CA GLY A 32 19.81 3.00 -12.54
C GLY A 32 20.83 3.80 -11.68
N PRO A 33 21.85 4.42 -12.30
CA PRO A 33 22.99 5.02 -11.58
C PRO A 33 22.61 6.17 -10.62
N ARG A 34 21.53 6.90 -10.90
CA ARG A 34 21.06 8.03 -10.06
C ARG A 34 20.04 7.64 -8.99
N ASP A 35 19.56 6.40 -9.00
CA ASP A 35 18.39 5.98 -8.23
C ASP A 35 18.71 5.06 -7.04
N ILE A 36 19.98 4.69 -6.88
CA ILE A 36 20.54 3.89 -5.77
C ILE A 36 20.43 4.61 -4.41
N SER A 37 20.25 5.94 -4.42
CA SER A 37 20.04 6.75 -3.21
C SER A 37 18.84 6.26 -2.39
N TRP A 38 17.80 5.73 -3.03
CA TRP A 38 16.62 5.18 -2.35
C TRP A 38 16.92 3.87 -1.63
N ALA A 39 17.64 2.94 -2.26
CA ALA A 39 18.14 1.73 -1.62
C ALA A 39 19.04 2.05 -0.43
N SER A 40 19.94 3.03 -0.56
CA SER A 40 20.78 3.49 0.54
C SER A 40 19.96 4.05 1.71
N ALA A 41 18.98 4.90 1.42
CA ALA A 41 18.09 5.45 2.44
C ALA A 41 17.22 4.38 3.13
N LEU A 42 16.86 3.32 2.42
CA LEU A 42 16.13 2.17 2.97
C LEU A 42 17.02 1.38 3.95
N VAL A 43 18.22 1.01 3.51
CA VAL A 43 19.19 0.23 4.33
C VAL A 43 19.55 0.97 5.61
N VAL A 44 19.85 2.27 5.54
CA VAL A 44 20.21 3.08 6.72
C VAL A 44 19.07 3.17 7.75
N ARG A 45 17.81 3.19 7.30
CA ARG A 45 16.66 3.22 8.22
C ARG A 45 16.34 1.85 8.83
N LEU A 46 16.61 0.78 8.10
CA LEU A 46 16.38 -0.59 8.54
C LEU A 46 17.53 -1.16 9.38
N SER A 47 18.77 -0.64 9.24
CA SER A 47 19.94 -1.12 9.98
C SER A 47 19.82 -0.96 11.50
N LYS A 48 18.91 -0.09 11.95
CA LYS A 48 18.55 0.06 13.37
C LYS A 48 17.77 -1.13 13.93
N ASN A 49 17.21 -2.01 13.10
CA ASN A 49 16.45 -3.17 13.53
C ASN A 49 17.36 -4.42 13.57
N PRO A 50 17.69 -4.97 14.76
CA PRO A 50 18.57 -6.13 14.87
C PRO A 50 17.97 -7.42 14.30
N GLY A 51 16.65 -7.44 14.07
CA GLY A 51 15.92 -8.58 13.52
C GLY A 51 15.99 -8.70 11.99
N ILE A 52 16.71 -7.80 11.31
CA ILE A 52 16.81 -7.77 9.85
C ILE A 52 18.29 -7.88 9.46
N GLU A 53 18.63 -8.88 8.66
CA GLU A 53 19.92 -9.01 8.00
C GLU A 53 19.76 -8.61 6.54
N MET A 54 20.65 -7.76 6.02
CA MET A 54 20.49 -7.16 4.69
C MET A 54 21.71 -7.44 3.81
N ARG A 55 21.45 -7.68 2.52
CA ARG A 55 22.43 -7.65 1.44
C ARG A 55 21.88 -6.83 0.29
N ALA A 56 22.73 -6.29 -0.57
CA ALA A 56 22.28 -5.52 -1.72
C ALA A 56 22.93 -5.88 -3.05
N ILE A 57 22.18 -5.72 -4.15
CA ILE A 57 22.68 -5.73 -5.53
C ILE A 57 22.40 -4.37 -6.15
N VAL A 58 23.41 -3.63 -6.59
CA VAL A 58 23.25 -2.29 -7.15
C VAL A 58 24.13 -2.09 -8.38
N ASP A 59 23.68 -1.28 -9.34
CA ASP A 59 24.49 -0.95 -10.53
C ASP A 59 25.78 -0.21 -10.18
N ASP A 60 25.73 0.77 -9.28
CA ASP A 60 26.91 1.49 -8.77
C ASP A 60 27.06 1.32 -7.25
N VAL A 61 28.17 0.75 -6.80
CA VAL A 61 28.43 0.53 -5.37
C VAL A 61 28.81 1.85 -4.69
N ILE A 62 27.92 2.36 -3.83
CA ILE A 62 28.16 3.57 -3.05
C ILE A 62 28.91 3.22 -1.74
N PRO A 63 29.99 3.92 -1.35
CA PRO A 63 30.77 3.62 -0.15
C PRO A 63 29.96 3.56 1.16
N ARG A 64 28.96 4.43 1.33
CA ARG A 64 28.09 4.43 2.52
C ARG A 64 27.28 3.13 2.65
N LEU A 65 26.91 2.52 1.52
CA LEU A 65 26.14 1.28 1.48
C LEU A 65 27.02 0.08 1.87
N SER A 66 28.23 -0.01 1.29
CA SER A 66 29.19 -1.08 1.56
C SER A 66 29.76 -1.07 2.97
N GLN A 67 29.75 0.07 3.65
CA GLN A 67 30.08 0.17 5.08
C GLN A 67 29.00 -0.43 6.00
N THR A 68 27.75 -0.50 5.54
CA THR A 68 26.62 -0.93 6.38
C THR A 68 26.28 -2.41 6.19
N ILE A 69 26.35 -2.90 4.94
CA ILE A 69 25.92 -4.24 4.54
C ILE A 69 26.83 -4.81 3.45
N ILE A 70 26.69 -6.10 3.17
CA ILE A 70 27.33 -6.72 1.99
C ILE A 70 26.61 -6.20 0.74
N VAL A 71 27.36 -5.59 -0.17
CA VAL A 71 26.87 -5.04 -1.45
C VAL A 71 27.59 -5.73 -2.60
N MET A 72 26.81 -6.18 -3.57
CA MET A 72 27.26 -6.78 -4.81
C MET A 72 26.96 -5.83 -5.97
N HIS A 73 27.89 -5.76 -6.91
CA HIS A 73 27.71 -4.97 -8.11
C HIS A 73 26.86 -5.75 -9.11
N ASN A 74 25.85 -5.11 -9.70
CA ASN A 74 25.03 -5.71 -10.75
C ASN A 74 25.83 -5.74 -12.06
N ARG A 75 26.65 -6.79 -12.24
CA ARG A 75 27.47 -6.93 -13.45
C ARG A 75 26.73 -7.66 -14.56
N PRO A 76 26.94 -7.26 -15.84
CA PRO A 76 26.57 -8.10 -16.97
C PRO A 76 27.29 -9.45 -16.89
N MET A 77 26.55 -10.52 -17.22
CA MET A 77 27.00 -11.92 -17.24
C MET A 77 27.19 -12.45 -18.67
N VAL A 78 27.19 -11.55 -19.66
CA VAL A 78 27.45 -11.84 -21.06
C VAL A 78 28.83 -11.27 -21.41
N ALA A 79 29.66 -12.09 -22.06
CA ALA A 79 30.95 -11.65 -22.57
C ALA A 79 30.75 -10.45 -23.52
N PRO A 80 31.47 -9.33 -23.35
CA PRO A 80 31.36 -8.23 -24.29
C PRO A 80 31.73 -8.72 -25.69
N LEU A 81 30.90 -8.46 -26.70
CA LEU A 81 31.23 -8.71 -28.10
C LEU A 81 32.34 -7.73 -28.52
N VAL A 82 33.59 -8.01 -28.17
CA VAL A 82 34.74 -7.22 -28.61
C VAL A 82 35.33 -7.89 -29.86
N ASN A 83 35.35 -7.11 -30.95
CA ASN A 83 36.02 -7.32 -32.25
C ASN A 83 35.28 -8.08 -33.35
N ALA A 84 34.29 -7.41 -33.96
CA ALA A 84 33.97 -7.62 -35.39
C ALA A 84 34.09 -6.35 -36.26
N ALA A 85 34.47 -5.20 -35.70
CA ALA A 85 34.34 -3.91 -36.39
C ALA A 85 35.50 -2.92 -36.19
N ALA A 86 36.74 -3.39 -36.03
CA ALA A 86 37.90 -2.51 -36.14
C ALA A 86 39.12 -3.25 -36.73
N GLY A 87 39.62 -2.76 -37.87
CA GLY A 87 41.02 -2.91 -38.25
C GLY A 87 41.36 -3.98 -39.29
N THR A 88 41.35 -3.55 -40.55
CA THR A 88 42.27 -4.02 -41.60
C THR A 88 43.73 -4.13 -41.11
N GLY A 89 44.43 -5.21 -41.48
CA GLY A 89 45.90 -5.23 -41.59
C GLY A 89 46.67 -5.89 -40.44
N THR A 90 47.20 -7.08 -40.73
CA THR A 90 48.50 -7.65 -40.28
C THR A 90 49.04 -7.28 -38.89
N GLY A 91 49.04 -8.25 -37.96
CA GLY A 91 49.91 -8.21 -36.78
C GLY A 91 49.41 -9.03 -35.59
N THR A 92 49.88 -10.29 -35.48
CA THR A 92 50.04 -11.08 -34.23
C THR A 92 48.92 -10.98 -33.17
N GLY A 93 47.87 -11.81 -33.31
CA GLY A 93 46.87 -12.03 -32.27
C GLY A 93 47.21 -13.21 -31.36
N THR A 94 48.06 -12.99 -30.35
CA THR A 94 48.11 -13.85 -29.16
C THR A 94 47.04 -13.37 -28.17
N GLY A 95 45.77 -13.58 -28.51
CA GLY A 95 44.64 -13.51 -27.57
C GLY A 95 44.38 -14.92 -27.07
N THR A 96 44.80 -15.18 -25.85
CA THR A 96 45.09 -16.51 -25.30
C THR A 96 43.84 -17.23 -24.78
N ASP A 97 43.79 -18.57 -24.89
CA ASP A 97 42.78 -19.45 -24.25
C ASP A 97 42.56 -19.14 -22.75
N ALA A 98 43.54 -18.52 -22.09
CA ALA A 98 43.49 -18.08 -20.70
C ALA A 98 42.46 -16.96 -20.42
N GLU A 99 42.26 -15.99 -21.32
CA GLU A 99 41.27 -14.91 -21.15
C GLU A 99 39.85 -15.48 -21.22
N SER A 100 39.59 -16.35 -22.20
CA SER A 100 38.31 -17.05 -22.35
C SER A 100 37.97 -17.97 -21.17
N LYS A 101 38.99 -18.50 -20.48
CA LYS A 101 38.83 -19.31 -19.27
C LYS A 101 38.51 -18.44 -18.06
N SER A 102 39.21 -17.31 -17.90
CA SER A 102 38.95 -16.34 -16.82
C SER A 102 37.51 -15.79 -16.90
N GLU A 103 37.02 -15.46 -18.09
CA GLU A 103 35.65 -14.98 -18.28
C GLU A 103 34.59 -16.04 -17.93
N ARG A 104 34.84 -17.31 -18.28
CA ARG A 104 33.95 -18.42 -17.91
C ARG A 104 33.93 -18.65 -16.40
N ASP A 105 35.09 -18.58 -15.76
CA ASP A 105 35.22 -18.71 -14.31
C ASP A 105 34.51 -17.55 -13.57
N ASP A 106 34.59 -16.32 -14.11
CA ASP A 106 33.85 -15.15 -13.59
C ASP A 106 32.33 -15.31 -13.73
N ILE A 107 31.83 -15.76 -14.90
CA ILE A 107 30.39 -16.01 -15.11
C ILE A 107 29.89 -17.06 -14.11
N GLU A 108 30.64 -18.16 -13.96
CA GLU A 108 30.27 -19.23 -13.02
C GLU A 108 30.28 -18.73 -11.57
N PHE A 109 31.24 -17.88 -11.20
CA PHE A 109 31.27 -17.22 -9.89
C PHE A 109 29.98 -16.41 -9.63
N TYR A 110 29.52 -15.59 -10.59
CA TYR A 110 28.28 -14.82 -10.44
C TYR A 110 27.03 -15.71 -10.39
N ARG A 111 27.01 -16.83 -11.13
CA ARG A 111 25.92 -17.82 -11.02
C ARG A 111 25.85 -18.46 -9.65
N GLN A 112 26.99 -18.86 -9.09
CA GLN A 112 27.06 -19.39 -7.73
C GLN A 112 26.62 -18.35 -6.69
N GLN A 113 27.01 -17.08 -6.89
CA GLN A 113 26.56 -15.99 -6.04
C GLN A 113 25.04 -15.76 -6.14
N ALA A 114 24.47 -15.77 -7.35
CA ALA A 114 23.03 -15.66 -7.56
C ALA A 114 22.27 -16.79 -6.87
N PHE A 115 22.72 -18.04 -7.06
CA PHE A 115 22.16 -19.23 -6.41
C PHE A 115 22.16 -19.06 -4.87
N GLY A 116 23.30 -18.70 -4.29
CA GLY A 116 23.43 -18.50 -2.85
C GLY A 116 22.56 -17.36 -2.30
N LEU A 117 22.34 -16.28 -3.07
CA LEU A 117 21.45 -15.19 -2.68
C LEU A 117 19.98 -15.60 -2.67
N VAL A 118 19.55 -16.37 -3.67
CA VAL A 118 18.18 -16.89 -3.74
C VAL A 118 17.89 -17.82 -2.56
N GLU A 119 18.82 -18.69 -2.18
CA GLU A 119 18.66 -19.56 -1.00
C GLU A 119 18.65 -18.76 0.31
N TRP A 120 19.56 -17.79 0.42
CA TRP A 120 19.74 -16.99 1.63
C TRP A 120 18.57 -16.04 1.90
N ALA A 121 18.06 -15.35 0.89
CA ALA A 121 17.05 -14.30 1.07
C ALA A 121 15.66 -14.89 1.40
N ASP A 122 14.95 -14.25 2.32
CA ASP A 122 13.55 -14.53 2.65
C ASP A 122 12.58 -13.55 1.94
N LEU A 123 13.05 -12.34 1.64
CA LEU A 123 12.31 -11.25 0.97
C LEU A 123 13.25 -10.44 0.07
N MET A 124 12.76 -10.00 -1.09
CA MET A 124 13.49 -9.06 -1.96
C MET A 124 12.74 -7.73 -2.10
N VAL A 125 13.48 -6.63 -2.23
CA VAL A 125 12.92 -5.30 -2.50
C VAL A 125 13.69 -4.67 -3.65
N LEU A 126 13.00 -4.42 -4.76
CA LEU A 126 13.50 -3.70 -5.93
C LEU A 126 13.14 -2.22 -5.78
N VAL A 127 14.12 -1.34 -5.53
CA VAL A 127 13.89 0.07 -5.19
C VAL A 127 14.98 1.01 -5.73
N PRO A 128 14.82 1.50 -6.97
CA PRO A 128 13.89 1.05 -8.00
C PRO A 128 14.42 -0.07 -8.89
N ILE A 129 13.54 -0.63 -9.71
CA ILE A 129 13.90 -1.28 -10.98
C ILE A 129 13.57 -0.34 -12.15
N ASP A 130 14.55 -0.08 -13.00
CA ASP A 130 14.41 0.74 -14.20
C ASP A 130 13.63 0.02 -15.32
N ALA A 131 13.27 0.79 -16.35
CA ALA A 131 12.46 0.26 -17.46
C ALA A 131 13.16 -0.86 -18.24
N ASP A 132 14.48 -0.81 -18.39
CA ASP A 132 15.26 -1.84 -19.11
C ASP A 132 15.25 -3.17 -18.35
N ASN A 133 15.64 -3.17 -17.07
CA ASN A 133 15.66 -4.39 -16.28
C ASN A 133 14.23 -4.95 -16.07
N LEU A 134 13.22 -4.08 -15.93
CA LEU A 134 11.82 -4.51 -15.89
C LEU A 134 11.43 -5.25 -17.18
N ALA A 135 11.77 -4.70 -18.35
CA ALA A 135 11.46 -5.30 -19.63
C ALA A 135 12.18 -6.65 -19.82
N LYS A 136 13.47 -6.70 -19.47
CA LYS A 136 14.29 -7.92 -19.54
C LYS A 136 13.76 -9.02 -18.62
N MET A 137 13.44 -8.69 -17.37
CA MET A 137 12.81 -9.62 -16.42
C MET A 137 11.51 -10.20 -17.00
N MET A 138 10.66 -9.34 -17.59
CA MET A 138 9.38 -9.76 -18.16
C MET A 138 9.51 -10.60 -19.44
N ALA A 139 10.62 -10.44 -20.16
CA ALA A 139 11.00 -11.24 -21.32
C ALA A 139 11.77 -12.52 -20.94
N GLY A 140 12.17 -12.69 -19.67
CA GLY A 140 12.95 -13.83 -19.19
C GLY A 140 14.45 -13.74 -19.53
N ILE A 141 14.96 -12.55 -19.85
CA ILE A 141 16.38 -12.29 -20.09
C ILE A 141 17.09 -12.20 -18.73
N ALA A 142 18.19 -12.95 -18.59
CA ALA A 142 19.00 -13.05 -17.38
C ALA A 142 20.49 -12.78 -17.70
N ASP A 143 20.77 -11.58 -18.20
CA ASP A 143 22.10 -11.16 -18.66
C ASP A 143 22.88 -10.34 -17.62
N THR A 144 22.36 -10.19 -16.40
CA THR A 144 23.01 -9.52 -15.27
C THR A 144 22.85 -10.34 -13.98
N LEU A 145 23.71 -10.10 -12.98
CA LEU A 145 23.59 -10.75 -11.67
C LEU A 145 22.19 -10.60 -11.07
N LEU A 146 21.59 -9.41 -11.15
CA LEU A 146 20.24 -9.16 -10.66
C LEU A 146 19.20 -9.98 -11.43
N LEU A 147 19.28 -10.00 -12.76
CA LEU A 147 18.31 -10.71 -13.58
C LEU A 147 18.45 -12.24 -13.45
N GLU A 148 19.65 -12.76 -13.19
CA GLU A 148 19.89 -14.16 -12.84
C GLU A 148 19.23 -14.53 -11.50
N VAL A 149 19.36 -13.67 -10.48
CA VAL A 149 18.65 -13.83 -9.19
C VAL A 149 17.13 -13.80 -9.39
N LEU A 150 16.61 -12.86 -10.18
CA LEU A 150 15.18 -12.75 -10.47
C LEU A 150 14.65 -13.96 -11.23
N ARG A 151 15.44 -14.51 -12.16
CA ARG A 151 15.07 -15.68 -12.96
C ARG A 151 15.04 -16.98 -12.14
N GLY A 152 15.93 -17.09 -11.16
CA GLY A 152 16.02 -18.20 -10.22
C GLY A 152 15.15 -18.04 -8.97
N TRP A 153 14.45 -16.92 -8.81
CA TRP A 153 13.74 -16.59 -7.57
C TRP A 153 12.66 -17.62 -7.21
N ASP A 154 12.64 -18.01 -5.93
CA ASP A 154 11.60 -18.89 -5.39
C ASP A 154 10.27 -18.13 -5.27
N SER A 155 9.28 -18.53 -6.08
CA SER A 155 7.95 -17.93 -6.11
C SER A 155 7.16 -18.05 -4.78
N ALA A 156 7.59 -18.89 -3.84
CA ALA A 156 7.04 -18.88 -2.48
C ALA A 156 7.45 -17.63 -1.68
N LYS A 157 8.57 -16.99 -2.05
CA LYS A 157 9.12 -15.79 -1.41
C LYS A 157 8.63 -14.53 -2.12
N LYS A 158 8.27 -13.50 -1.34
CA LYS A 158 7.73 -12.25 -1.90
C LYS A 158 8.83 -11.33 -2.41
N ILE A 159 8.50 -10.54 -3.43
CA ILE A 159 9.28 -9.38 -3.89
C ILE A 159 8.41 -8.12 -3.78
N LEU A 160 8.93 -7.05 -3.18
CA LEU A 160 8.35 -5.72 -3.31
C LEU A 160 9.01 -5.03 -4.51
N LEU A 161 8.22 -4.65 -5.51
CA LEU A 161 8.73 -4.08 -6.76
C LEU A 161 8.32 -2.61 -6.89
N VAL A 162 9.30 -1.70 -6.91
CA VAL A 162 9.13 -0.27 -7.17
C VAL A 162 9.70 0.04 -8.57
N PRO A 163 8.85 0.28 -9.58
CA PRO A 163 9.35 0.74 -10.88
C PRO A 163 9.91 2.16 -10.76
N GLY A 164 11.03 2.46 -11.42
CA GLY A 164 11.63 3.80 -11.48
C GLY A 164 11.91 4.23 -12.91
N MET A 165 11.18 5.21 -13.43
CA MET A 165 11.29 5.63 -14.84
C MET A 165 10.72 7.02 -15.08
N SER A 166 10.91 7.55 -16.30
CA SER A 166 10.30 8.82 -16.68
C SER A 166 8.78 8.71 -16.79
N THR A 167 8.07 9.84 -16.66
CA THR A 167 6.61 9.90 -16.86
C THR A 167 6.20 9.33 -18.22
N HIS A 168 6.92 9.68 -19.30
CA HIS A 168 6.68 9.16 -20.64
C HIS A 168 6.87 7.63 -20.75
N MET A 169 7.89 7.07 -20.08
CA MET A 169 8.10 5.62 -20.05
C MET A 169 6.97 4.91 -19.30
N TRP A 170 6.45 5.51 -18.23
CA TRP A 170 5.35 4.96 -17.43
C TRP A 170 4.03 4.93 -18.20
N GLU A 171 3.74 5.98 -18.97
CA GLU A 171 2.53 6.09 -19.78
C GLU A 171 2.53 5.16 -21.01
N ASN A 172 3.70 4.65 -21.39
CA ASN A 172 3.90 3.79 -22.53
C ASN A 172 3.03 2.50 -22.46
N PRO A 173 2.33 2.12 -23.56
CA PRO A 173 1.53 0.89 -23.60
C PRO A 173 2.29 -0.39 -23.22
N VAL A 174 3.58 -0.48 -23.54
CA VAL A 174 4.43 -1.63 -23.19
C VAL A 174 4.55 -1.77 -21.66
N THR A 175 4.83 -0.66 -20.97
CA THR A 175 4.90 -0.63 -19.51
C THR A 175 3.56 -1.00 -18.88
N LYS A 176 2.45 -0.45 -19.41
CA LYS A 176 1.10 -0.79 -18.94
C LYS A 176 0.81 -2.29 -19.07
N ARG A 177 1.19 -2.91 -20.20
CA ARG A 177 1.06 -4.36 -20.41
C ARG A 177 1.93 -5.17 -19.44
N GLN A 178 3.19 -4.77 -19.25
CA GLN A 178 4.11 -5.42 -18.32
C GLN A 178 3.57 -5.37 -16.89
N MET A 179 3.19 -4.19 -16.42
CA MET A 179 2.63 -4.01 -15.08
C MET A 179 1.32 -4.79 -14.91
N SER A 180 0.44 -4.79 -15.90
CA SER A 180 -0.80 -5.57 -15.87
C SER A 180 -0.52 -7.08 -15.75
N LYS A 181 0.46 -7.60 -16.50
CA LYS A 181 0.91 -9.00 -16.40
C LYS A 181 1.47 -9.32 -15.03
N ILE A 182 2.26 -8.43 -14.41
CA ILE A 182 2.78 -8.61 -13.05
C ILE A 182 1.62 -8.69 -12.05
N HIS A 183 0.70 -7.71 -12.07
CA HIS A 183 -0.44 -7.67 -11.15
C HIS A 183 -1.34 -8.92 -11.27
N ARG A 184 -1.58 -9.40 -12.49
CA ARG A 184 -2.51 -10.51 -12.75
C ARG A 184 -1.89 -11.88 -12.56
N LYS A 185 -0.65 -12.11 -13.01
CA LYS A 185 -0.05 -13.45 -13.10
C LYS A 185 1.02 -13.72 -12.05
N TRP A 186 1.69 -12.68 -11.52
CA TRP A 186 2.87 -12.84 -10.68
C TRP A 186 2.57 -12.43 -9.23
N HIS A 187 1.70 -13.21 -8.55
CA HIS A 187 1.24 -12.93 -7.18
C HIS A 187 2.36 -12.89 -6.11
N TRP A 188 3.55 -13.37 -6.46
CA TRP A 188 4.74 -13.31 -5.60
C TRP A 188 5.47 -11.97 -5.71
N LEU A 189 5.24 -11.18 -6.75
CA LEU A 189 5.61 -9.78 -6.78
C LEU A 189 4.44 -8.91 -6.31
N ARG A 190 4.75 -7.97 -5.44
CA ARG A 190 3.86 -6.91 -5.01
C ARG A 190 4.34 -5.59 -5.62
N PRO A 191 3.65 -5.09 -6.65
CA PRO A 191 3.92 -3.76 -7.18
C PRO A 191 3.65 -2.69 -6.14
N MET A 192 4.57 -1.74 -6.03
CA MET A 192 4.49 -0.55 -5.19
C MET A 192 4.38 0.70 -6.08
N PRO A 193 3.88 1.84 -5.56
CA PRO A 193 3.82 3.07 -6.33
C PRO A 193 5.18 3.44 -6.94
N PRO A 194 5.24 3.76 -8.25
CA PRO A 194 6.50 3.96 -8.95
C PRO A 194 7.19 5.26 -8.54
N ILE A 195 8.51 5.28 -8.69
CA ILE A 195 9.33 6.49 -8.63
C ILE A 195 9.30 7.12 -10.02
N LEU A 196 8.50 8.18 -10.18
CA LEU A 196 8.37 8.88 -11.46
C LEU A 196 9.20 10.15 -11.47
N TRP A 197 9.83 10.42 -12.60
CA TRP A 197 10.62 11.62 -12.80
C TRP A 197 10.41 12.29 -14.16
N HIS A 198 10.67 13.58 -14.21
CA HIS A 198 10.74 14.38 -15.44
C HIS A 198 11.82 15.44 -15.28
N TYR A 199 12.20 16.10 -16.37
CA TYR A 199 13.04 17.29 -16.30
C TYR A 199 12.17 18.53 -16.13
N ASP A 200 12.69 19.54 -15.43
CA ASP A 200 12.07 20.87 -15.42
C ASP A 200 12.22 21.56 -16.78
N ASP A 201 11.37 22.55 -17.05
CA ASP A 201 11.33 23.27 -18.32
C ASP A 201 12.48 24.29 -18.47
N ASN A 202 13.54 24.19 -17.65
CA ASN A 202 14.67 25.12 -17.70
C ASN A 202 15.72 24.63 -18.72
N PRO A 203 15.83 25.27 -19.90
CA PRO A 203 16.69 24.78 -20.98
C PRO A 203 18.19 24.96 -20.69
N LYS A 204 18.58 25.77 -19.69
CA LYS A 204 20.00 26.01 -19.37
C LYS A 204 20.55 25.02 -18.36
N THR A 205 19.72 24.54 -17.44
CA THR A 205 20.12 23.61 -16.37
C THR A 205 18.96 22.66 -16.03
N PRO A 206 18.64 21.70 -16.92
CA PRO A 206 17.51 20.80 -16.71
C PRO A 206 17.73 19.97 -15.43
N LYS A 207 16.88 20.18 -14.42
CA LYS A 207 16.88 19.45 -13.15
C LYS A 207 15.88 18.31 -13.21
N ARG A 208 16.31 17.14 -12.77
CA ARG A 208 15.42 15.97 -12.63
C ARG A 208 14.56 16.14 -11.38
N ILE A 209 13.25 16.33 -11.58
CA ILE A 209 12.25 16.34 -10.52
C ILE A 209 11.77 14.91 -10.31
N VAL A 210 11.73 14.46 -9.05
CA VAL A 210 11.31 13.11 -8.66
C VAL A 210 10.11 13.23 -7.73
N ASN A 211 9.05 12.48 -8.01
CA ASN A 211 7.86 12.41 -7.16
C ASN A 211 7.66 10.97 -6.64
N TRP A 212 7.76 10.78 -5.32
CA TRP A 212 7.52 9.49 -4.69
C TRP A 212 7.13 9.59 -3.21
N SER A 213 6.04 8.93 -2.83
CA SER A 213 5.46 8.96 -1.46
C SER A 213 5.44 7.61 -0.74
N ALA A 214 5.68 6.49 -1.43
CA ALA A 214 5.47 5.14 -0.90
C ALA A 214 6.65 4.59 -0.09
N PHE A 215 7.69 5.39 0.16
CA PHE A 215 8.88 4.95 0.88
C PHE A 215 8.54 4.45 2.30
N ASN A 216 7.64 5.13 3.01
CA ASN A 216 7.22 4.74 4.36
C ASN A 216 6.37 3.46 4.35
N ASP A 217 5.61 3.21 3.29
CA ASP A 217 4.81 2.00 3.15
C ASP A 217 5.73 0.77 3.02
N ILE A 218 6.79 0.88 2.22
CA ILE A 218 7.81 -0.16 2.06
C ILE A 218 8.47 -0.45 3.40
N LEU A 219 8.90 0.58 4.13
CA LEU A 219 9.46 0.43 5.46
C LEU A 219 8.50 -0.28 6.42
N SER A 220 7.22 0.08 6.41
CA SER A 220 6.21 -0.56 7.26
C SER A 220 6.02 -2.02 6.88
N ILE A 221 5.95 -2.37 5.59
CA ILE A 221 5.79 -3.76 5.15
C ILE A 221 6.97 -4.62 5.61
N ILE A 222 8.20 -4.15 5.40
CA ILE A 222 9.41 -4.88 5.79
C ILE A 222 9.48 -5.06 7.31
N LYS A 223 9.18 -4.00 8.08
CA LYS A 223 9.15 -4.08 9.55
C LYS A 223 8.09 -5.06 10.03
N ASN A 224 6.87 -4.97 9.51
CA ASN A 224 5.79 -5.89 9.85
C ASN A 224 6.18 -7.35 9.52
N GLN A 225 6.88 -7.59 8.40
CA GLN A 225 7.37 -8.92 8.04
C GLN A 225 8.47 -9.40 8.99
N ALA A 226 9.40 -8.52 9.37
CA ALA A 226 10.43 -8.83 10.35
C ALA A 226 9.83 -9.13 11.74
N ASP A 227 8.77 -8.40 12.11
CA ASP A 227 8.02 -8.60 13.35
C ASP A 227 7.19 -9.90 13.29
N LEU A 228 6.61 -10.24 12.13
CA LEU A 228 5.93 -11.52 11.88
C LEU A 228 6.88 -12.71 11.90
N MET A 229 8.06 -12.59 11.32
CA MET A 229 9.11 -13.60 11.46
C MET A 229 9.70 -13.63 12.88
N GLY A 230 9.47 -12.55 13.63
CA GLY A 230 9.74 -12.46 15.05
C GLY A 230 8.59 -12.91 15.95
N LEU A 231 7.40 -13.22 15.41
CA LEU A 231 6.28 -13.75 16.19
C LEU A 231 6.62 -15.20 16.56
N GLY A 232 6.71 -15.47 17.87
CA GLY A 232 7.35 -16.67 18.42
C GLY A 232 8.78 -16.46 18.92
N ARG A 233 9.30 -15.22 18.89
CA ARG A 233 10.47 -14.77 19.69
C ARG A 233 10.10 -14.53 21.15
N ASP A 234 9.14 -15.24 21.74
CA ASP A 234 9.09 -15.25 23.20
C ASP A 234 10.32 -16.05 23.63
N ASP A 235 11.48 -15.40 23.80
CA ASP A 235 12.56 -16.05 24.53
C ASP A 235 12.08 -16.06 25.97
N PRO A 236 11.68 -17.22 26.53
CA PRO A 236 11.18 -17.27 27.90
C PRO A 236 12.29 -16.92 28.91
N ARG A 237 13.51 -16.67 28.43
CA ARG A 237 14.67 -16.23 29.20
C ARG A 237 14.96 -14.73 29.07
N ASP A 238 14.33 -13.99 28.16
CA ASP A 238 14.43 -12.53 28.10
C ASP A 238 13.46 -11.91 29.13
N PRO A 239 13.96 -11.36 30.26
CA PRO A 239 13.10 -10.85 31.32
C PRO A 239 12.24 -9.66 30.88
N ILE A 240 12.67 -8.90 29.86
CA ILE A 240 11.93 -7.73 29.37
C ILE A 240 10.72 -8.18 28.56
N GLN A 241 10.89 -9.18 27.70
CA GLN A 241 9.80 -9.72 26.88
C GLN A 241 8.77 -10.45 27.73
N VAL A 242 9.22 -11.27 28.68
CA VAL A 242 8.32 -11.93 29.64
C VAL A 242 7.51 -10.87 30.41
N TYR A 243 8.17 -9.84 30.93
CA TYR A 243 7.49 -8.75 31.61
C TYR A 243 6.49 -8.01 30.69
N ALA A 244 6.88 -7.72 29.45
CA ALA A 244 6.03 -7.03 28.48
C ALA A 244 4.76 -7.84 28.17
N HIS A 245 4.90 -9.14 27.93
CA HIS A 245 3.78 -10.04 27.68
C HIS A 245 2.85 -10.16 28.89
N GLU A 246 3.42 -10.30 30.09
CA GLU A 246 2.63 -10.31 31.33
C GLU A 246 1.88 -8.99 31.53
N LEU A 247 2.50 -7.84 31.23
CA LEU A 247 1.86 -6.54 31.32
C LEU A 247 0.72 -6.42 30.29
N GLU A 248 0.93 -6.86 29.05
CA GLU A 248 -0.10 -6.89 28.00
C GLU A 248 -1.31 -7.73 28.43
N TRP A 249 -1.07 -8.94 28.94
CA TRP A 249 -2.11 -9.81 29.46
C TRP A 249 -2.86 -9.17 30.64
N LEU A 250 -2.14 -8.54 31.56
CA LEU A 250 -2.72 -7.92 32.75
C LEU A 250 -3.59 -6.71 32.38
N VAL A 251 -3.17 -5.90 31.41
CA VAL A 251 -3.98 -4.77 30.91
C VAL A 251 -5.28 -5.25 30.23
N LEU A 252 -5.27 -6.45 29.65
CA LEU A 252 -6.47 -7.07 29.07
C LEU A 252 -7.43 -7.66 30.10
N THR A 253 -6.90 -8.16 31.23
CA THR A 253 -7.65 -9.07 32.11
C THR A 253 -7.92 -8.52 33.52
N CYS A 254 -7.15 -7.53 33.97
CA CYS A 254 -7.17 -7.05 35.35
C CYS A 254 -7.63 -5.57 35.46
N ASN A 255 -7.84 -5.12 36.71
CA ASN A 255 -8.26 -3.75 37.03
C ASN A 255 -7.09 -2.75 37.10
N SER A 256 -7.41 -1.45 37.09
CA SER A 256 -6.42 -0.35 37.12
C SER A 256 -5.37 -0.49 38.23
N PRO A 257 -5.71 -0.81 39.50
CA PRO A 257 -4.72 -0.97 40.56
C PRO A 257 -3.69 -2.08 40.31
N ALA A 258 -4.11 -3.22 39.76
CA ALA A 258 -3.20 -4.30 39.42
C ALA A 258 -2.23 -3.87 38.30
N ILE A 259 -2.72 -3.11 37.32
CA ILE A 259 -1.91 -2.57 36.21
C ILE A 259 -0.86 -1.60 36.76
N CYS A 260 -1.28 -0.63 37.59
CA CYS A 260 -0.37 0.32 38.23
C CYS A 260 0.69 -0.38 39.09
N LYS A 261 0.31 -1.42 39.84
CA LYS A 261 1.25 -2.23 40.63
C LYS A 261 2.28 -2.92 39.75
N LYS A 262 1.88 -3.50 38.61
CA LYS A 262 2.81 -4.14 37.68
C LYS A 262 3.75 -3.11 37.05
N LEU A 263 3.23 -1.97 36.62
CA LEU A 263 4.03 -0.86 36.06
C LEU A 263 5.07 -0.31 37.05
N LEU A 264 4.76 -0.30 38.34
CA LEU A 264 5.72 0.06 39.39
C LEU A 264 6.91 -0.93 39.45
N GLN A 265 6.67 -2.20 39.12
CA GLN A 265 7.66 -3.27 39.10
C GLN A 265 8.41 -3.38 37.76
N SER A 266 8.33 -2.37 36.89
CA SER A 266 8.95 -2.48 35.56
C SER A 266 10.48 -2.59 35.66
N PRO A 267 11.12 -3.43 34.81
CA PRO A 267 12.57 -3.51 34.74
C PRO A 267 13.21 -2.16 34.39
N PRO A 268 14.39 -1.80 34.94
CA PRO A 268 15.09 -0.55 34.62
C PRO A 268 15.45 -0.39 33.14
N ALA A 269 15.61 -1.51 32.43
CA ALA A 269 15.91 -1.55 31.00
C ALA A 269 14.68 -1.34 30.10
N LEU A 270 13.47 -1.27 30.67
CA LEU A 270 12.25 -0.98 29.91
C LEU A 270 12.19 0.52 29.61
N HIS A 271 12.65 0.90 28.43
CA HIS A 271 12.70 2.31 28.01
C HIS A 271 11.42 2.82 27.35
N ASP A 272 10.60 1.91 26.79
CA ASP A 272 9.37 2.22 26.07
C ASP A 272 8.27 1.21 26.40
N LEU A 273 7.01 1.68 26.42
CA LEU A 273 5.85 0.85 26.69
C LEU A 273 5.51 -0.02 25.47
N PRO A 274 5.11 -1.30 25.64
CA PRO A 274 4.70 -2.12 24.51
C PRO A 274 3.54 -1.50 23.73
N ALA A 275 3.58 -1.58 22.40
CA ALA A 275 2.61 -0.93 21.53
C ALA A 275 1.17 -1.44 21.78
N LEU A 276 1.00 -2.70 22.19
CA LEU A 276 -0.31 -3.24 22.55
C LEU A 276 -0.83 -2.61 23.84
N VAL A 277 0.00 -2.48 24.88
CA VAL A 277 -0.39 -1.81 26.14
C VAL A 277 -0.89 -0.39 25.89
N ILE A 278 -0.15 0.41 25.10
CA ILE A 278 -0.57 1.77 24.70
C ILE A 278 -1.96 1.74 24.06
N LYS A 279 -2.17 0.84 23.09
CA LYS A 279 -3.45 0.69 22.40
C LYS A 279 -4.59 0.33 23.36
N LEU A 280 -4.36 -0.61 24.27
CA LEU A 280 -5.38 -1.09 25.20
C LEU A 280 -5.76 -0.04 26.24
N ILE A 281 -4.78 0.67 26.80
CA ILE A 281 -5.02 1.78 27.75
C ILE A 281 -5.96 2.82 27.13
N ILE A 282 -5.70 3.23 25.88
CA ILE A 282 -6.55 4.20 25.19
C ILE A 282 -7.90 3.57 24.81
N ARG A 283 -7.90 2.34 24.27
CA ARG A 283 -9.12 1.65 23.81
C ARG A 283 -10.12 1.44 24.93
N PHE A 284 -9.66 1.10 26.14
CA PHE A 284 -10.51 0.85 27.30
C PHE A 284 -10.67 2.08 28.20
N SER A 285 -10.18 3.25 27.78
CA SER A 285 -10.24 4.48 28.57
C SER A 285 -9.73 4.29 30.01
N LEU A 286 -8.55 3.67 30.17
CA LEU A 286 -7.96 3.42 31.49
C LEU A 286 -7.37 4.72 32.07
N ILE A 287 -8.24 5.69 32.39
CA ILE A 287 -7.86 7.04 32.85
C ILE A 287 -7.06 6.98 34.14
N ASP A 288 -7.42 6.10 35.07
CA ASP A 288 -6.68 5.93 36.33
C ASP A 288 -5.24 5.48 36.08
N VAL A 289 -5.03 4.59 35.10
CA VAL A 289 -3.70 4.12 34.72
C VAL A 289 -2.90 5.24 34.07
N LEU A 290 -3.52 6.03 33.18
CA LEU A 290 -2.88 7.20 32.57
C LEU A 290 -2.46 8.23 33.63
N ALA A 291 -3.38 8.63 34.51
CA ALA A 291 -3.13 9.58 35.59
C ALA A 291 -2.04 9.09 36.54
N TRP A 292 -2.06 7.79 36.88
CA TRP A 292 -1.02 7.18 37.71
C TRP A 292 0.34 7.17 37.01
N MET A 293 0.40 6.83 35.72
CA MET A 293 1.64 6.85 34.94
C MET A 293 2.22 8.26 34.82
N GLU A 294 1.38 9.27 34.58
CA GLU A 294 1.80 10.68 34.54
C GLU A 294 2.47 11.10 35.86
N ALA A 295 1.92 10.69 36.99
CA ALA A 295 2.43 11.07 38.31
C ALA A 295 3.67 10.28 38.75
N ASN A 296 3.77 8.99 38.40
CA ASN A 296 4.77 8.08 38.98
C ASN A 296 5.85 7.64 37.99
N ARG A 297 5.57 7.62 36.68
CA ARG A 297 6.45 7.10 35.63
C ARG A 297 6.42 7.95 34.35
N PRO A 298 6.81 9.23 34.43
CA PRO A 298 6.83 10.13 33.27
C PRO A 298 7.77 9.63 32.15
N ASP A 299 8.79 8.85 32.50
CA ASP A 299 9.72 8.19 31.58
C ASP A 299 9.03 7.23 30.61
N LEU A 300 8.00 6.50 31.07
CA LEU A 300 7.17 5.63 30.23
C LEU A 300 5.98 6.38 29.64
N PHE A 301 5.47 7.40 30.34
CA PHE A 301 4.33 8.20 29.88
C PHE A 301 4.62 8.98 28.59
N LYS A 302 5.90 9.27 28.29
CA LYS A 302 6.32 9.84 26.99
C LYS A 302 5.82 9.05 25.77
N ALA A 303 5.47 7.76 25.94
CA ALA A 303 4.89 6.93 24.88
C ALA A 303 3.54 7.47 24.35
N PHE A 304 2.87 8.34 25.11
CA PHE A 304 1.63 9.01 24.74
C PHE A 304 1.82 10.46 24.24
N ASP A 305 3.07 10.98 24.24
CA ASP A 305 3.38 12.37 23.88
C ASP A 305 3.13 12.69 22.40
N GLY A 306 3.15 13.98 22.08
CA GLY A 306 2.85 14.55 20.77
C GLY A 306 1.37 14.37 20.44
N LYS A 307 1.11 13.95 19.20
CA LYS A 307 -0.24 13.79 18.66
C LYS A 307 -0.82 12.40 18.92
N VAL A 308 -0.07 11.49 19.55
CA VAL A 308 -0.44 10.08 19.67
C VAL A 308 -1.74 9.91 20.43
N LEU A 309 -1.83 10.46 21.65
CA LEU A 309 -3.02 10.33 22.49
C LEU A 309 -4.28 10.94 21.84
N PRO A 310 -4.30 12.23 21.41
CA PRO A 310 -5.48 12.83 20.81
C PRO A 310 -5.88 12.18 19.47
N THR A 311 -4.92 11.81 18.62
CA THR A 311 -5.21 11.10 17.36
C THR A 311 -5.76 9.70 17.62
N LYS A 312 -5.18 8.91 18.55
CA LYS A 312 -5.68 7.55 18.83
C LYS A 312 -7.07 7.55 19.47
N ALA A 313 -7.28 8.43 20.44
CA ALA A 313 -8.58 8.58 21.09
C ALA A 313 -9.67 9.00 20.09
N SER A 314 -9.33 9.91 19.16
CA SER A 314 -10.28 10.44 18.18
C SER A 314 -10.50 9.53 16.98
N ALA A 315 -9.43 9.09 16.32
CA ALA A 315 -9.48 8.44 15.03
C ALA A 315 -9.67 6.92 15.07
N TYR A 316 -9.36 6.27 16.20
CA TYR A 316 -9.34 4.80 16.25
C TYR A 316 -10.32 4.20 17.26
N TYR A 317 -10.55 4.88 18.39
CA TYR A 317 -11.29 4.29 19.51
C TYR A 317 -12.55 5.05 19.93
N GLY A 318 -12.74 6.29 19.49
CA GLY A 318 -13.94 7.07 19.79
C GLY A 318 -14.08 7.39 21.28
N ARG A 319 -12.98 7.78 21.96
CA ARG A 319 -12.95 7.95 23.42
C ARG A 319 -12.87 9.42 23.84
N PRO A 320 -14.02 10.12 24.03
CA PRO A 320 -14.02 11.49 24.53
C PRO A 320 -13.49 11.60 25.97
N ASP A 321 -13.63 10.56 26.80
CA ASP A 321 -13.13 10.57 28.19
C ASP A 321 -11.59 10.67 28.24
N VAL A 322 -10.90 10.03 27.28
CA VAL A 322 -9.45 10.15 27.13
C VAL A 322 -9.05 11.55 26.66
N LEU A 323 -9.89 12.18 25.84
CA LEU A 323 -9.69 13.56 25.40
C LEU A 323 -9.92 14.56 26.55
N ASP A 324 -10.90 14.31 27.42
CA ASP A 324 -11.12 15.07 28.65
C ASP A 324 -9.89 14.99 29.57
N TYR A 325 -9.34 13.79 29.77
CA TYR A 325 -8.09 13.62 30.52
C TYR A 325 -6.92 14.35 29.85
N TRP A 326 -6.75 14.19 28.53
CA TRP A 326 -5.69 14.84 27.76
C TRP A 326 -5.72 16.37 27.93
N LYS A 327 -6.92 16.98 27.90
CA LYS A 327 -7.14 18.42 28.11
C LYS A 327 -6.81 18.88 29.55
N GLN A 328 -6.95 18.01 30.54
CA GLN A 328 -6.71 18.35 31.96
C GLN A 328 -5.28 18.05 32.41
N SER A 329 -4.57 17.19 31.68
CA SER A 329 -3.24 16.71 32.04
C SER A 329 -2.18 17.81 31.90
N ARG A 330 -1.37 17.96 32.95
CA ARG A 330 -0.30 18.96 33.01
C ARG A 330 0.85 18.60 32.09
N PHE A 331 1.07 17.31 31.85
CA PHE A 331 2.11 16.83 30.94
C PHE A 331 1.94 17.35 29.52
N PHE A 332 0.72 17.41 28.98
CA PHE A 332 0.51 17.84 27.60
C PHE A 332 0.50 19.36 27.43
N HIS A 333 0.06 20.11 28.45
CA HIS A 333 -0.02 21.57 28.44
C HIS A 333 1.24 22.28 28.96
N HIS A 334 2.01 21.65 29.85
CA HIS A 334 3.19 22.24 30.52
C HIS A 334 4.44 21.35 30.43
N GLY A 335 4.48 20.40 29.49
CA GLY A 335 5.45 19.31 29.40
C GLY A 335 6.90 19.65 29.78
N ALA A 336 7.44 18.80 30.65
CA ALA A 336 8.76 18.89 31.28
C ALA A 336 9.86 19.34 30.30
N ALA A 337 10.50 20.47 30.62
CA ALA A 337 11.69 21.01 29.95
C ALA A 337 11.54 21.50 28.49
N ARG A 338 10.35 21.93 28.05
CA ARG A 338 10.19 22.65 26.76
C ARG A 338 9.41 23.95 26.89
N ALA A 339 9.76 24.91 26.04
CA ALA A 339 9.06 26.19 25.90
C ALA A 339 7.55 25.96 25.68
N PRO A 340 6.68 26.89 26.14
CA PRO A 340 5.23 26.76 25.98
C PRO A 340 4.86 26.49 24.52
N ARG A 341 4.06 25.44 24.27
CA ARG A 341 3.50 25.14 22.94
C ARG A 341 2.54 26.27 22.58
N THR A 342 2.97 27.15 21.68
CA THR A 342 2.20 28.35 21.29
C THR A 342 1.17 28.07 20.21
N ASP A 343 1.36 27.01 19.39
CA ASP A 343 0.48 26.68 18.27
C ASP A 343 -0.31 25.38 18.47
N ALA A 344 -1.62 25.43 18.17
CA ALA A 344 -2.52 24.28 18.23
C ALA A 344 -2.08 23.10 17.33
N SER A 345 -1.29 23.37 16.27
CA SER A 345 -0.74 22.37 15.36
C SER A 345 0.27 21.41 15.99
N ASP A 346 0.83 21.77 17.15
CA ASP A 346 1.76 20.89 17.89
C ASP A 346 1.02 19.84 18.72
N LEU A 347 -0.26 20.07 19.00
CA LEU A 347 -1.08 19.25 19.89
C LEU A 347 -1.88 18.18 19.13
N TYR A 348 -2.38 18.49 17.94
CA TYR A 348 -3.12 17.55 17.09
C TYR A 348 -3.02 17.98 15.62
N ASP A 349 -3.55 17.16 14.72
CA ASP A 349 -3.69 17.47 13.30
C ASP A 349 -5.00 16.92 12.74
N ALA A 350 -5.20 17.11 11.44
CA ALA A 350 -6.40 16.67 10.73
C ALA A 350 -6.71 15.18 10.88
N SER A 351 -5.71 14.33 11.15
CA SER A 351 -5.91 12.89 11.27
C SER A 351 -6.90 12.52 12.39
N ALA A 352 -7.01 13.36 13.43
CA ALA A 352 -7.93 13.15 14.54
C ALA A 352 -9.40 13.28 14.09
N LEU A 353 -9.76 14.39 13.43
CA LEU A 353 -11.13 14.66 12.97
C LEU A 353 -11.48 13.86 11.70
N ASP A 354 -10.52 13.69 10.78
CA ASP A 354 -10.71 12.88 9.58
C ASP A 354 -10.96 11.42 9.97
N GLY A 355 -10.19 10.90 10.93
CA GLY A 355 -10.37 9.55 11.45
C GLY A 355 -11.64 9.38 12.28
N ALA A 356 -12.03 10.38 13.07
CA ALA A 356 -13.31 10.36 13.79
C ALA A 356 -14.50 10.30 12.82
N SER A 357 -14.43 11.08 11.73
CA SER A 357 -15.44 11.07 10.68
C SER A 357 -15.48 9.74 9.92
N LYS A 358 -14.31 9.18 9.58
CA LYS A 358 -14.17 7.88 8.93
C LYS A 358 -14.77 6.71 9.71
N ASN A 359 -14.79 6.78 11.05
CA ASN A 359 -15.27 5.68 11.91
C ASN A 359 -16.61 5.97 12.59
N GLY A 360 -17.28 7.08 12.24
CA GLY A 360 -18.62 7.37 12.76
C GLY A 360 -18.64 7.92 14.19
N PHE A 361 -17.54 8.48 14.70
CA PHE A 361 -17.44 8.90 16.11
C PHE A 361 -18.00 10.32 16.34
N VAL A 362 -19.32 10.48 16.21
CA VAL A 362 -20.02 11.76 16.39
C VAL A 362 -19.75 12.40 17.77
N ARG A 363 -19.71 11.61 18.84
CA ARG A 363 -19.41 12.11 20.21
C ARG A 363 -18.01 12.73 20.33
N VAL A 364 -17.05 12.23 19.56
CA VAL A 364 -15.70 12.81 19.51
C VAL A 364 -15.70 14.11 18.74
N LEU A 365 -16.40 14.16 17.60
CA LEU A 365 -16.55 15.40 16.82
C LEU A 365 -17.21 16.50 17.66
N ASP A 366 -18.29 16.16 18.37
CA ASP A 366 -18.97 17.08 19.28
C ASP A 366 -18.08 17.54 20.45
N TRP A 367 -17.26 16.63 21.00
CA TRP A 367 -16.25 17.00 22.00
C TRP A 367 -15.24 18.01 21.46
N TRP A 368 -14.71 17.78 20.26
CA TRP A 368 -13.77 18.71 19.62
C TRP A 368 -14.41 20.08 19.39
N TRP A 369 -15.66 20.12 18.95
CA TRP A 369 -16.33 21.38 18.65
C TRP A 369 -16.74 22.16 19.91
N ARG A 370 -17.36 21.49 20.89
CA ARG A 370 -17.97 22.18 22.05
C ARG A 370 -17.07 22.25 23.28
N ARG A 371 -16.21 21.26 23.48
CA ARG A 371 -15.47 21.09 24.74
C ARG A 371 -13.97 21.32 24.62
N SER A 372 -13.36 21.14 23.46
CA SER A 372 -11.90 21.28 23.34
C SER A 372 -11.42 22.73 23.56
N GLY A 373 -12.17 23.72 23.05
CA GLY A 373 -11.73 25.11 22.97
C GLY A 373 -10.67 25.37 21.89
N LEU A 374 -10.44 24.40 21.01
CA LEU A 374 -9.46 24.41 19.92
C LEU A 374 -10.17 24.46 18.55
N PRO A 375 -9.54 25.00 17.50
CA PRO A 375 -10.16 25.08 16.16
C PRO A 375 -10.35 23.69 15.52
N LEU A 376 -11.38 23.49 14.71
CA LEU A 376 -11.51 22.23 13.98
C LEU A 376 -10.53 22.18 12.80
N VAL A 377 -9.55 21.27 12.86
CA VAL A 377 -8.57 21.02 11.79
C VAL A 377 -8.93 19.71 11.11
N PHE A 378 -9.37 19.76 9.85
CA PHE A 378 -9.80 18.59 9.07
C PHE A 378 -9.52 18.81 7.58
N THR A 379 -9.54 17.72 6.81
CA THR A 379 -9.39 17.76 5.35
C THR A 379 -10.65 17.27 4.64
N GLU A 380 -10.63 17.26 3.31
CA GLU A 380 -11.68 16.62 2.49
C GLU A 380 -11.91 15.15 2.89
N ALA A 381 -10.87 14.48 3.42
CA ALA A 381 -10.95 13.10 3.86
C ALA A 381 -12.04 12.87 4.93
N ALA A 382 -12.36 13.86 5.77
CA ALA A 382 -13.42 13.74 6.76
C ALA A 382 -14.77 13.38 6.13
N LEU A 383 -15.19 14.17 5.13
CA LEU A 383 -16.47 13.99 4.44
C LEU A 383 -16.41 12.85 3.42
N GLU A 384 -15.28 12.69 2.73
CA GLU A 384 -15.09 11.62 1.75
C GLU A 384 -15.18 10.23 2.41
N GLN A 385 -14.46 10.03 3.51
CA GLN A 385 -14.43 8.74 4.20
C GLN A 385 -15.75 8.47 4.93
N ALA A 386 -16.37 9.47 5.55
CA ALA A 386 -17.70 9.33 6.13
C ALA A 386 -18.72 8.92 5.06
N SER A 387 -18.63 9.51 3.86
CA SER A 387 -19.51 9.18 2.74
C SER A 387 -19.30 7.76 2.22
N GLY A 388 -18.05 7.33 2.02
CA GLY A 388 -17.75 5.96 1.59
C GLY A 388 -18.08 4.89 2.62
N LYS A 389 -18.11 5.23 3.91
CA LYS A 389 -18.46 4.30 5.00
C LYS A 389 -19.94 4.32 5.41
N GLY A 390 -20.75 5.19 4.81
CA GLY A 390 -22.19 5.24 5.11
C GLY A 390 -22.54 5.97 6.41
N HIS A 391 -21.66 6.82 6.94
CA HIS A 391 -21.85 7.48 8.23
C HIS A 391 -22.73 8.73 8.13
N LEU A 392 -24.04 8.55 7.92
CA LEU A 392 -25.02 9.64 7.80
C LEU A 392 -25.02 10.61 8.99
N LEU A 393 -24.99 10.09 10.22
CA LEU A 393 -24.99 10.94 11.42
C LEU A 393 -23.76 11.85 11.51
N VAL A 394 -22.62 11.43 10.97
CA VAL A 394 -21.43 12.29 10.88
C VAL A 394 -21.63 13.39 9.87
N LEU A 395 -22.22 13.08 8.71
CA LEU A 395 -22.51 14.07 7.66
C LEU A 395 -23.55 15.09 8.13
N GLU A 396 -24.59 14.64 8.83
CA GLU A 396 -25.58 15.50 9.49
C GLU A 396 -24.91 16.40 10.53
N TRP A 397 -24.05 15.83 11.38
CA TRP A 397 -23.30 16.61 12.35
C TRP A 397 -22.45 17.70 11.69
N TRP A 398 -21.72 17.38 10.61
CA TRP A 398 -20.91 18.37 9.89
C TRP A 398 -21.77 19.49 9.28
N ARG A 399 -22.91 19.15 8.67
CA ARG A 399 -23.87 20.13 8.13
C ARG A 399 -24.38 21.04 9.25
N ASP A 400 -24.82 20.47 10.36
CA ASP A 400 -25.42 21.22 11.46
C ASP A 400 -24.39 22.09 12.21
N ALA A 401 -23.15 21.60 12.32
CA ALA A 401 -22.04 22.36 12.90
C ALA A 401 -21.64 23.54 11.98
N ALA A 402 -21.53 23.32 10.66
CA ALA A 402 -21.24 24.38 9.70
C ALA A 402 -22.36 25.43 9.57
N ALA A 403 -23.61 25.04 9.83
CA ALA A 403 -24.73 25.98 9.90
C ALA A 403 -24.72 26.85 11.18
N GLN A 404 -24.04 26.41 12.23
CA GLN A 404 -23.94 27.12 13.52
C GLN A 404 -22.63 27.91 13.69
N ASP A 405 -21.56 27.50 13.01
CA ASP A 405 -20.24 28.10 13.13
C ASP A 405 -19.64 28.35 11.73
N ASP A 406 -19.64 29.61 11.31
CA ASP A 406 -19.13 30.08 10.01
C ASP A 406 -17.63 29.77 9.81
N ARG A 407 -16.89 29.43 10.87
CA ARG A 407 -15.48 29.03 10.78
C ARG A 407 -15.34 27.62 10.17
N ILE A 408 -16.40 26.81 10.21
CA ILE A 408 -16.42 25.45 9.68
C ILE A 408 -16.80 25.50 8.20
N VAL A 409 -15.79 25.60 7.34
CA VAL A 409 -15.99 25.53 5.89
C VAL A 409 -15.99 24.07 5.45
N LEU A 410 -17.15 23.56 5.03
CA LEU A 410 -17.29 22.20 4.51
C LEU A 410 -16.48 22.02 3.22
N ARG A 411 -15.79 20.89 3.12
CA ARG A 411 -14.99 20.51 1.94
C ARG A 411 -15.40 19.13 1.43
N PRO A 412 -16.50 19.03 0.65
CA PRO A 412 -17.04 17.74 0.24
C PRO A 412 -16.11 16.91 -0.66
N GLY A 413 -15.12 17.51 -1.33
CA GLY A 413 -14.16 16.78 -2.18
C GLY A 413 -14.85 15.83 -3.16
N LYS A 414 -14.40 14.57 -3.19
CA LYS A 414 -14.95 13.48 -4.00
C LYS A 414 -15.98 12.63 -3.26
N SER A 415 -16.69 13.18 -2.26
CA SER A 415 -17.62 12.43 -1.40
C SER A 415 -18.67 11.61 -2.15
N LEU A 416 -19.21 12.14 -3.26
CA LEU A 416 -20.16 11.40 -4.12
C LEU A 416 -19.54 10.14 -4.72
N LEU A 417 -18.28 10.21 -5.16
CA LEU A 417 -17.58 9.08 -5.78
C LEU A 417 -17.27 8.00 -4.74
N TRP A 418 -16.86 8.40 -3.54
CA TRP A 418 -16.62 7.46 -2.44
C TRP A 418 -17.91 6.73 -2.02
N ALA A 419 -19.03 7.45 -1.93
CA ALA A 419 -20.34 6.86 -1.66
C ALA A 419 -20.76 5.90 -2.78
N ALA A 420 -20.58 6.30 -4.05
CA ALA A 420 -20.90 5.48 -5.21
C ALA A 420 -20.06 4.21 -5.30
N GLN A 421 -18.76 4.31 -5.01
CA GLN A 421 -17.84 3.17 -5.00
C GLN A 421 -18.23 2.09 -3.98
N HIS A 422 -18.78 2.47 -2.84
CA HIS A 422 -19.10 1.58 -1.73
C HIS A 422 -20.60 1.27 -1.60
N GLY A 423 -21.41 1.59 -2.61
CA GLY A 423 -22.84 1.26 -2.63
C GLY A 423 -23.70 2.07 -1.64
N GLN A 424 -23.23 3.24 -1.19
CA GLN A 424 -23.89 4.02 -0.14
C GLN A 424 -25.05 4.88 -0.68
N ALA A 425 -26.13 4.23 -1.10
CA ALA A 425 -27.30 4.89 -1.71
C ALA A 425 -27.95 5.94 -0.78
N ALA A 426 -28.07 5.65 0.51
CA ALA A 426 -28.65 6.61 1.46
C ALA A 426 -27.81 7.90 1.60
N VAL A 427 -26.49 7.78 1.53
CA VAL A 427 -25.56 8.92 1.55
C VAL A 427 -25.71 9.78 0.29
N LEU A 428 -25.89 9.17 -0.88
CA LEU A 428 -26.12 9.91 -2.12
C LEU A 428 -27.43 10.71 -2.08
N ARG A 429 -28.51 10.11 -1.55
CA ARG A 429 -29.77 10.83 -1.30
C ARG A 429 -29.54 12.02 -0.38
N TRP A 430 -28.81 11.80 0.71
CA TRP A 430 -28.49 12.85 1.67
C TRP A 430 -27.70 14.00 1.02
N TRP A 431 -26.69 13.71 0.21
CA TRP A 431 -25.90 14.75 -0.48
C TRP A 431 -26.73 15.58 -1.45
N VAL A 432 -27.68 14.97 -2.17
CA VAL A 432 -28.58 15.70 -3.06
C VAL A 432 -29.58 16.55 -2.28
N ALA A 433 -30.08 16.04 -1.15
CA ALA A 433 -31.04 16.74 -0.30
C ALA A 433 -30.39 17.83 0.58
N SER A 434 -29.09 17.73 0.89
CA SER A 434 -28.41 18.63 1.82
C SER A 434 -28.21 20.05 1.29
N GLY A 435 -28.32 20.25 -0.02
CA GLY A 435 -28.06 21.55 -0.67
C GLY A 435 -26.60 21.99 -0.64
N ILE A 436 -25.68 21.14 -0.16
CA ILE A 436 -24.24 21.44 -0.08
C ILE A 436 -23.64 21.29 -1.49
N PRO A 437 -22.94 22.31 -2.03
CA PRO A 437 -22.27 22.20 -3.33
C PRO A 437 -21.23 21.07 -3.32
N VAL A 438 -21.40 20.07 -4.17
CA VAL A 438 -20.50 18.92 -4.28
C VAL A 438 -20.11 18.68 -5.74
N ALA A 439 -18.81 18.42 -5.96
CA ALA A 439 -18.24 18.18 -7.28
C ALA A 439 -18.40 16.73 -7.74
N HIS A 440 -18.03 16.45 -8.99
CA HIS A 440 -17.93 15.10 -9.58
C HIS A 440 -19.23 14.30 -9.68
N GLY A 441 -20.39 14.96 -9.73
CA GLY A 441 -21.67 14.29 -9.95
C GLY A 441 -21.79 13.59 -11.31
N ASP A 442 -21.05 14.07 -12.31
CA ASP A 442 -20.93 13.48 -13.64
C ASP A 442 -20.30 12.08 -13.64
N SER A 443 -19.37 11.83 -12.72
CA SER A 443 -18.58 10.61 -12.65
C SER A 443 -19.20 9.52 -11.77
N VAL A 444 -20.36 9.78 -11.15
CA VAL A 444 -21.05 8.84 -10.26
C VAL A 444 -21.49 7.57 -10.99
N ALA A 445 -22.09 7.70 -12.18
CA ALA A 445 -22.55 6.56 -12.97
C ALA A 445 -21.37 5.67 -13.40
N LYS A 446 -20.25 6.28 -13.80
CA LYS A 446 -19.01 5.60 -14.13
C LYS A 446 -18.43 4.85 -12.93
N MET A 447 -18.41 5.47 -11.76
CA MET A 447 -17.91 4.85 -10.53
C MET A 447 -18.78 3.68 -10.10
N ALA A 448 -20.10 3.86 -10.09
CA ALA A 448 -21.05 2.80 -9.74
C ALA A 448 -20.95 1.61 -10.71
N SER A 449 -20.77 1.88 -12.00
CA SER A 449 -20.59 0.83 -13.01
C SER A 449 -19.28 0.04 -12.81
N ARG A 450 -18.18 0.73 -12.46
CA ARG A 450 -16.90 0.08 -12.19
C ARG A 450 -16.94 -0.89 -11.01
N TRP A 451 -17.73 -0.58 -9.99
CA TRP A 451 -17.77 -1.33 -8.72
C TRP A 451 -19.02 -2.21 -8.55
N GLY A 452 -19.82 -2.39 -9.60
CA GLY A 452 -20.97 -3.31 -9.58
C GLY A 452 -22.17 -2.79 -8.77
N GLN A 453 -22.36 -1.48 -8.69
CA GLN A 453 -23.35 -0.87 -7.79
C GLN A 453 -24.63 -0.48 -8.54
N VAL A 454 -25.49 -1.47 -8.82
CA VAL A 454 -26.76 -1.26 -9.54
C VAL A 454 -27.73 -0.35 -8.77
N ASP A 455 -27.84 -0.54 -7.45
CA ASP A 455 -28.72 0.30 -6.60
C ASP A 455 -28.32 1.77 -6.62
N VAL A 456 -27.00 2.04 -6.73
CA VAL A 456 -26.47 3.40 -6.86
C VAL A 456 -26.80 3.99 -8.22
N LEU A 457 -26.66 3.21 -9.31
CA LEU A 457 -27.02 3.65 -10.67
C LEU A 457 -28.50 4.01 -10.74
N GLU A 458 -29.35 3.12 -10.22
CA GLU A 458 -30.79 3.31 -10.21
C GLU A 458 -31.20 4.52 -9.40
N LEU A 459 -30.63 4.69 -8.20
CA LEU A 459 -30.86 5.87 -7.40
C LEU A 459 -30.40 7.15 -8.09
N TRP A 460 -29.20 7.15 -8.68
CA TRP A 460 -28.65 8.33 -9.31
C TRP A 460 -29.49 8.76 -10.52
N ARG A 461 -30.00 7.79 -11.29
CA ARG A 461 -30.99 8.00 -12.35
C ARG A 461 -32.26 8.65 -11.81
N GLN A 462 -32.84 8.12 -10.74
CA GLN A 462 -34.06 8.70 -10.11
C GLN A 462 -33.84 10.14 -9.61
N LEU A 463 -32.65 10.45 -9.07
CA LEU A 463 -32.35 11.78 -8.53
C LEU A 463 -32.06 12.83 -9.61
N LYS A 464 -31.46 12.44 -10.74
CA LYS A 464 -31.13 13.37 -11.83
C LYS A 464 -32.20 13.44 -12.91
N GLY A 465 -32.96 12.37 -13.08
CA GLY A 465 -33.83 12.13 -14.23
C GLY A 465 -33.05 11.50 -15.39
N ASP A 466 -33.76 10.76 -16.25
CA ASP A 466 -33.15 9.95 -17.31
C ASP A 466 -32.36 10.80 -18.33
N ASP A 467 -32.85 11.99 -18.68
CA ASP A 467 -32.22 12.89 -19.68
C ASP A 467 -30.97 13.62 -19.18
N LYS A 468 -30.77 13.66 -17.85
CA LYS A 468 -29.64 14.38 -17.22
C LYS A 468 -28.56 13.44 -16.71
N LEU A 469 -28.68 12.14 -16.98
CA LEU A 469 -27.67 11.16 -16.63
C LEU A 469 -26.46 11.34 -17.54
N VAL A 470 -25.33 11.75 -16.96
CA VAL A 470 -24.06 11.93 -17.67
C VAL A 470 -23.27 10.63 -17.65
N PHE A 471 -22.87 10.14 -18.82
CA PHE A 471 -22.03 8.96 -18.99
C PHE A 471 -21.26 8.99 -20.33
N ASP A 472 -20.19 8.20 -20.41
CA ASP A 472 -19.36 7.98 -21.60
C ASP A 472 -19.34 6.48 -21.96
N ALA A 473 -18.66 6.10 -23.04
CA ALA A 473 -18.53 4.69 -23.44
C ALA A 473 -17.78 3.83 -22.40
N GLU A 474 -17.05 4.42 -21.45
CA GLU A 474 -16.33 3.66 -20.43
C GLU A 474 -17.25 3.01 -19.38
N VAL A 475 -18.52 3.43 -19.29
CA VAL A 475 -19.49 2.82 -18.36
C VAL A 475 -19.77 1.35 -18.66
N LEU A 476 -19.43 0.87 -19.87
CA LEU A 476 -19.54 -0.54 -20.26
C LEU A 476 -18.20 -1.29 -20.20
N VAL A 477 -17.07 -0.57 -20.28
CA VAL A 477 -15.71 -1.14 -20.27
C VAL A 477 -15.36 -1.71 -18.89
N GLN A 478 -15.50 -0.89 -17.85
CA GLN A 478 -15.14 -1.27 -16.49
C GLN A 478 -15.97 -2.43 -15.92
N PRO A 479 -17.32 -2.47 -16.04
CA PRO A 479 -18.09 -3.64 -15.62
C PRO A 479 -17.78 -4.88 -16.46
N THR A 480 -17.33 -4.73 -17.72
CA THR A 480 -16.85 -5.87 -18.53
C THR A 480 -15.56 -6.47 -17.96
N ILE A 481 -14.58 -5.63 -17.60
CA ILE A 481 -13.33 -6.10 -16.96
C ILE A 481 -13.63 -6.84 -15.65
N HIS A 482 -14.49 -6.26 -14.80
CA HIS A 482 -14.77 -6.78 -13.45
C HIS A 482 -15.95 -7.78 -13.40
N GLN A 483 -16.53 -8.12 -14.55
CA GLN A 483 -17.61 -9.12 -14.70
C GLN A 483 -18.93 -8.76 -13.99
N HIS A 484 -19.26 -7.47 -13.93
CA HIS A 484 -20.54 -6.97 -13.39
C HIS A 484 -21.65 -7.06 -14.44
N VAL A 485 -22.17 -8.28 -14.66
CA VAL A 485 -23.22 -8.57 -15.66
C VAL A 485 -24.54 -7.87 -15.33
N ASP A 486 -24.84 -7.70 -14.05
CA ASP A 486 -25.99 -6.96 -13.52
C ASP A 486 -25.97 -5.48 -13.91
N VAL A 487 -24.81 -4.83 -13.82
CA VAL A 487 -24.59 -3.46 -14.31
C VAL A 487 -24.77 -3.37 -15.83
N LEU A 488 -24.21 -4.34 -16.57
CA LEU A 488 -24.36 -4.39 -18.03
C LEU A 488 -25.83 -4.56 -18.44
N GLU A 489 -26.57 -5.43 -17.74
CA GLU A 489 -28.00 -5.61 -17.96
C GLU A 489 -28.79 -4.34 -17.61
N TRP A 490 -28.42 -3.63 -16.54
CA TRP A 490 -29.02 -2.35 -16.18
C TRP A 490 -28.84 -1.31 -17.29
N TRP A 491 -27.63 -1.15 -17.84
CA TRP A 491 -27.37 -0.24 -18.96
C TRP A 491 -28.11 -0.63 -20.24
N ARG A 492 -28.27 -1.93 -20.51
CA ARG A 492 -29.08 -2.42 -21.63
C ARG A 492 -30.54 -2.05 -21.46
N ARG A 493 -31.12 -2.29 -20.27
CA ARG A 493 -32.51 -1.93 -19.96
C ARG A 493 -32.72 -0.42 -20.04
N PHE A 494 -31.75 0.37 -19.55
CA PHE A 494 -31.76 1.83 -19.68
C PHE A 494 -31.75 2.27 -21.15
N ALA A 495 -30.89 1.67 -21.98
CA ALA A 495 -30.83 2.00 -23.42
C ALA A 495 -32.16 1.72 -24.14
N HIS A 496 -32.87 0.66 -23.74
CA HIS A 496 -34.13 0.25 -24.34
C HIS A 496 -35.38 0.93 -23.73
N GLY A 497 -35.22 1.69 -22.63
CA GLY A 497 -36.35 2.29 -21.92
C GLY A 497 -37.18 1.28 -21.11
N GLU A 498 -36.57 0.16 -20.69
CA GLU A 498 -37.19 -0.95 -19.96
C GLU A 498 -37.03 -0.84 -18.43
N LEU A 499 -36.40 0.23 -17.94
CA LEU A 499 -36.36 0.52 -16.52
C LEU A 499 -37.63 1.24 -16.08
N ASP A 500 -37.95 1.12 -14.79
CA ASP A 500 -39.16 1.70 -14.23
C ASP A 500 -39.20 3.22 -14.46
N ALA A 501 -40.39 3.73 -14.75
CA ALA A 501 -40.68 5.14 -15.03
C ALA A 501 -40.05 5.74 -16.31
N MET A 502 -39.51 4.94 -17.24
CA MET A 502 -38.98 5.45 -18.52
C MET A 502 -40.03 5.52 -19.65
N ASP A 503 -41.19 4.88 -19.50
CA ASP A 503 -42.26 4.83 -20.51
C ASP A 503 -41.78 4.44 -21.92
N GLY A 504 -40.76 3.59 -22.03
CA GLY A 504 -40.17 3.16 -23.31
C GLY A 504 -39.27 4.19 -24.00
N ARG A 505 -38.88 5.27 -23.31
CA ARG A 505 -37.90 6.24 -23.83
C ARG A 505 -36.51 5.60 -23.95
N ARG A 506 -35.96 5.60 -25.16
CA ARG A 506 -34.66 4.99 -25.46
C ARG A 506 -33.54 5.99 -25.30
N HIS A 507 -32.42 5.54 -24.74
CA HIS A 507 -31.19 6.32 -24.61
C HIS A 507 -30.05 5.65 -25.36
N ARG A 508 -29.21 6.46 -26.00
CA ARG A 508 -28.08 5.94 -26.77
C ARG A 508 -26.91 5.64 -25.84
N VAL A 509 -26.74 4.38 -25.48
CA VAL A 509 -25.56 3.91 -24.73
C VAL A 509 -24.55 3.36 -25.73
N GLU A 510 -23.51 4.14 -25.99
CA GLU A 510 -22.52 3.85 -27.02
C GLU A 510 -21.35 3.00 -26.50
N TYR A 511 -20.83 2.10 -27.34
CA TYR A 511 -19.61 1.34 -27.09
C TYR A 511 -18.83 1.09 -28.38
N ARG A 512 -17.52 0.87 -28.27
CA ARG A 512 -16.67 0.43 -29.39
C ARG A 512 -16.34 -1.05 -29.23
N THR A 513 -16.39 -1.79 -30.34
CA THR A 513 -16.09 -3.24 -30.33
C THR A 513 -14.67 -3.50 -29.81
N CYS A 514 -13.68 -2.70 -30.23
CA CYS A 514 -12.30 -2.81 -29.76
C CYS A 514 -12.14 -2.65 -28.24
N ASP A 515 -12.82 -1.67 -27.62
CA ASP A 515 -12.69 -1.41 -26.19
C ASP A 515 -13.29 -2.54 -25.35
N ILE A 516 -14.39 -3.13 -25.83
CA ILE A 516 -15.05 -4.26 -25.17
C ILE A 516 -14.25 -5.55 -25.38
N GLU A 517 -13.67 -5.77 -26.55
CA GLU A 517 -12.76 -6.89 -26.79
C GLU A 517 -11.51 -6.80 -25.91
N GLU A 518 -10.86 -5.65 -25.85
CA GLU A 518 -9.73 -5.40 -24.94
C GLU A 518 -10.15 -5.61 -23.49
N ALA A 519 -11.32 -5.09 -23.08
CA ALA A 519 -11.86 -5.29 -21.74
C ALA A 519 -12.13 -6.78 -21.41
N LEU A 520 -12.58 -7.57 -22.38
CA LEU A 520 -12.79 -9.01 -22.23
C LEU A 520 -11.46 -9.76 -22.13
N GLU A 521 -10.43 -9.37 -22.88
CA GLU A 521 -9.08 -9.93 -22.72
C GLU A 521 -8.46 -9.56 -21.36
N ASP A 522 -8.77 -8.35 -20.88
CA ASP A 522 -8.30 -7.82 -19.61
C ASP A 522 -9.10 -8.26 -18.39
N SER A 523 -10.24 -8.92 -18.60
CA SER A 523 -11.15 -9.33 -17.54
C SER A 523 -10.52 -10.37 -16.59
N ILE A 524 -10.74 -10.17 -15.28
CA ILE A 524 -10.17 -10.99 -14.22
C ILE A 524 -11.17 -12.08 -13.80
N GLY A 525 -10.82 -13.36 -13.97
CA GLY A 525 -11.63 -14.50 -13.51
C GLY A 525 -12.32 -15.28 -14.65
N ASP A 526 -13.40 -15.99 -14.33
CA ASP A 526 -14.18 -16.78 -15.30
C ASP A 526 -15.02 -15.89 -16.22
N GLN A 527 -14.56 -15.71 -17.45
CA GLN A 527 -15.15 -14.79 -18.41
C GLN A 527 -16.41 -15.32 -19.10
N GLU A 528 -16.83 -16.56 -18.84
CA GLU A 528 -17.93 -17.17 -19.58
C GLU A 528 -19.23 -16.38 -19.48
N LYS A 529 -19.57 -15.89 -18.27
CA LYS A 529 -20.84 -15.19 -18.05
C LYS A 529 -20.91 -13.87 -18.81
N VAL A 530 -19.84 -13.07 -18.72
CA VAL A 530 -19.78 -11.76 -19.39
C VAL A 530 -19.64 -11.92 -20.92
N ARG A 531 -18.89 -12.92 -21.41
CA ARG A 531 -18.82 -13.25 -22.84
C ARG A 531 -20.15 -13.74 -23.39
N ARG A 532 -20.85 -14.61 -22.66
CA ARG A 532 -22.21 -15.04 -23.01
C ARG A 532 -23.18 -13.87 -23.04
N TRP A 533 -23.05 -12.92 -22.11
CA TRP A 533 -23.86 -11.71 -22.12
C TRP A 533 -23.62 -10.88 -23.39
N TRP A 534 -22.36 -10.54 -23.69
CA TRP A 534 -22.01 -9.79 -24.88
C TRP A 534 -22.38 -10.50 -26.19
N ALA A 535 -22.27 -11.83 -26.24
CA ALA A 535 -22.71 -12.62 -27.38
C ALA A 535 -24.24 -12.52 -27.61
N ARG A 536 -25.05 -12.53 -26.53
CA ARG A 536 -26.51 -12.31 -26.63
C ARG A 536 -26.87 -10.91 -27.13
N VAL A 537 -26.06 -9.91 -26.79
CA VAL A 537 -26.23 -8.52 -27.25
C VAL A 537 -25.79 -8.34 -28.71
N GLY A 538 -25.18 -9.35 -29.33
CA GLY A 538 -24.75 -9.32 -30.74
C GLY A 538 -23.31 -8.83 -30.95
N LEU A 539 -22.46 -8.93 -29.93
CA LEU A 539 -21.02 -8.68 -30.10
C LEU A 539 -20.38 -9.84 -30.89
N ASN A 540 -20.08 -9.60 -32.16
CA ASN A 540 -19.32 -10.54 -33.00
C ASN A 540 -17.81 -10.36 -32.75
N LEU A 541 -17.23 -11.30 -32.00
CA LEU A 541 -15.79 -11.37 -31.75
C LEU A 541 -15.08 -11.93 -33.00
N GLY A 542 -14.16 -11.17 -33.58
CA GLY A 542 -13.35 -11.61 -34.75
C GLY A 542 -13.48 -10.80 -36.05
N LEU A 543 -14.06 -9.60 -35.99
CA LEU A 543 -14.10 -8.68 -37.14
C LEU A 543 -12.71 -8.10 -37.42
N ARG A 544 -12.17 -8.29 -38.63
CA ARG A 544 -10.89 -7.68 -39.04
C ARG A 544 -11.15 -6.32 -39.69
N ASN A 545 -10.58 -5.28 -39.09
CA ASN A 545 -10.43 -3.91 -39.59
C ASN A 545 -11.61 -2.93 -39.29
N ILE A 546 -12.36 -2.40 -40.27
CA ILE A 546 -13.09 -1.11 -40.09
C ILE A 546 -14.27 -1.16 -39.10
N GLU A 547 -14.97 -2.29 -39.02
CA GLU A 547 -16.09 -2.47 -38.08
C GLU A 547 -15.66 -2.58 -36.61
N TRP A 548 -14.38 -2.86 -36.37
CA TRP A 548 -13.76 -3.02 -35.06
C TRP A 548 -13.65 -1.69 -34.30
N MET A 549 -13.38 -0.59 -35.01
CA MET A 549 -13.28 0.77 -34.44
C MET A 549 -14.61 1.55 -34.45
N ARG A 550 -15.67 1.00 -35.04
CA ARG A 550 -16.96 1.70 -35.17
C ARG A 550 -17.72 1.70 -33.84
N THR A 551 -18.24 2.88 -33.47
CA THR A 551 -19.16 3.03 -32.34
C THR A 551 -20.50 2.37 -32.64
N LYS A 552 -20.97 1.53 -31.73
CA LYS A 552 -22.27 0.85 -31.72
C LYS A 552 -23.09 1.35 -30.53
N CYS A 553 -24.39 1.09 -30.52
CA CYS A 553 -25.25 1.34 -29.36
C CYS A 553 -25.82 0.02 -28.83
N LEU A 554 -26.03 -0.06 -27.52
CA LEU A 554 -26.74 -1.18 -26.89
C LEU A 554 -28.18 -1.31 -27.38
#